data_AF-A0A3D6DSV9-F1
#
_entry.id   AF-A0A3D6DSV9-F1
#
_cell.length_a   1.000
_cell.length_b   1.000
_cell.length_c   1.000
_cell.angle_alpha   90.00
_cell.angle_beta   90.00
_cell.angle_gamma   90.00
#
_symmetry.space_group_name_H-M   'P 1'
#
loop_
_entity.id
_entity.type
_entity.pdbx_description
1 polymer ?
#
loop_
_entity_poly.entity_id
_entity_poly.type
_entity_poly.pdbx_seq_one_letter_code
_entity_poly.pdbx_strand_id
1 'polypeptide(L)'
;MNKTDEPLDADDLLILAERVVELPAEDAKWVGRLVHELLRARAREAELLARQVSDPELATPRGGEFDEQMAQLALDTAEWLRTLWDVGYMGAGSFRSQPRSAFPAIDLDDIRRSALFARIRQGKHALPFPPPTRQGLPWHELLEGAATRHTVNAEIIRDEAGLPLGAIIESCSDWQVIEEFAGRRECVVQHQGKGPRFRLLHLDELTAELRREPPSLTREIHLQGRGGFHSYTLEWPQEDGRTRFVALRAATLERARSEAEHWLATTHPEMYGQVRFEVRED
;
A
#
# COMPACT_ATOMS: atom_id res chain seq x y z
N MET A 1 -19.78 41.83 -35.82
CA MET A 1 -20.09 41.36 -34.45
C MET A 1 -21.18 42.25 -33.90
N ASN A 2 -22.31 41.65 -33.52
CA ASN A 2 -23.44 42.38 -32.96
C ASN A 2 -23.10 42.78 -31.52
N LYS A 3 -23.45 44.00 -31.11
CA LYS A 3 -23.26 44.52 -29.73
C LYS A 3 -24.00 43.73 -28.64
N THR A 4 -24.77 42.71 -28.99
CA THR A 4 -25.53 41.86 -28.06
C THR A 4 -24.73 40.68 -27.47
N ASP A 5 -23.49 40.46 -27.92
CA ASP A 5 -22.61 39.38 -27.40
C ASP A 5 -21.59 39.86 -26.35
N GLU A 6 -21.50 41.15 -26.07
CA GLU A 6 -20.65 41.66 -24.98
C GLU A 6 -21.36 41.48 -23.63
N PRO A 7 -20.69 40.92 -22.60
CA PRO A 7 -21.27 40.78 -21.28
C PRO A 7 -21.51 42.16 -20.68
N LEU A 8 -22.75 42.41 -20.23
CA LEU A 8 -23.13 43.66 -19.57
C LEU A 8 -22.31 43.85 -18.29
N ASP A 9 -21.75 45.04 -18.13
CA ASP A 9 -21.05 45.46 -16.92
C ASP A 9 -22.03 45.98 -15.84
N ALA A 10 -21.50 46.43 -14.70
CA ALA A 10 -22.33 46.88 -13.57
C ALA A 10 -23.12 48.15 -13.90
N ASP A 11 -22.55 49.05 -14.70
CA ASP A 11 -23.17 50.33 -15.05
C ASP A 11 -24.28 50.10 -16.08
N ASP A 12 -24.05 49.21 -17.05
CA ASP A 12 -25.06 48.77 -18.03
C ASP A 12 -26.31 48.19 -17.34
N LEU A 13 -26.11 47.38 -16.28
CA LEU A 13 -27.19 46.76 -15.53
C LEU A 13 -27.97 47.75 -14.67
N LEU A 14 -27.32 48.77 -14.12
CA LEU A 14 -27.98 49.85 -13.40
C LEU A 14 -28.83 50.71 -14.35
N ILE A 15 -28.31 51.03 -15.53
CA ILE A 15 -29.05 51.74 -16.58
C ILE A 15 -30.30 50.93 -17.00
N LEU A 16 -30.18 49.61 -17.12
CA LEU A 16 -31.34 48.76 -17.41
C LEU A 16 -32.37 48.77 -16.27
N ALA A 17 -31.92 48.80 -15.01
CA ALA A 17 -32.81 48.86 -13.85
C ALA A 17 -33.61 50.17 -13.79
N GLU A 18 -33.00 51.31 -14.14
CA GLU A 18 -33.68 52.61 -14.21
C GLU A 18 -34.74 52.63 -15.32
N ARG A 19 -34.44 52.02 -16.46
CA ARG A 19 -35.34 51.97 -17.63
C ARG A 19 -36.54 51.05 -17.47
N VAL A 20 -36.55 50.17 -16.45
CA VAL A 20 -37.72 49.32 -16.13
C VAL A 20 -38.97 50.16 -15.86
N VAL A 21 -38.80 51.36 -15.28
CA VAL A 21 -39.92 52.24 -14.91
C VAL A 21 -40.61 52.83 -16.14
N GLU A 22 -39.95 52.85 -17.29
CA GLU A 22 -40.50 53.36 -18.56
C GLU A 22 -41.33 52.30 -19.31
N LEU A 23 -41.34 51.05 -18.83
CA LEU A 23 -42.09 49.96 -19.46
C LEU A 23 -43.59 50.01 -19.10
N PRO A 24 -44.47 49.45 -19.95
CA PRO A 24 -45.87 49.21 -19.60
C PRO A 24 -45.99 48.43 -18.28
N ALA A 25 -47.03 48.71 -17.49
CA ALA A 25 -47.18 48.17 -16.13
C ALA A 25 -47.16 46.63 -16.05
N GLU A 26 -47.61 45.95 -17.10
CA GLU A 26 -47.57 44.49 -17.23
C GLU A 26 -46.12 43.97 -17.34
N ASP A 27 -45.28 44.66 -18.11
CA ASP A 27 -43.89 44.29 -18.36
C ASP A 27 -42.93 44.75 -17.27
N ALA A 28 -43.11 45.98 -16.77
CA ALA A 28 -42.29 46.56 -15.72
C ALA A 28 -42.21 45.65 -14.48
N LYS A 29 -43.30 44.93 -14.17
CA LYS A 29 -43.39 44.05 -13.00
C LYS A 29 -42.49 42.82 -13.11
N TRP A 30 -42.49 42.11 -14.25
CA TRP A 30 -41.70 40.88 -14.40
C TRP A 30 -40.25 41.20 -14.79
N VAL A 31 -40.03 42.20 -15.65
CA VAL A 31 -38.68 42.64 -16.05
C VAL A 31 -37.95 43.21 -14.84
N GLY A 32 -38.61 44.05 -14.02
CA GLY A 32 -38.02 44.58 -12.79
C GLY A 32 -37.60 43.49 -11.81
N ARG A 33 -38.39 42.42 -11.69
CA ARG A 33 -38.03 41.28 -10.84
C ARG A 33 -36.79 40.54 -11.35
N LEU A 34 -36.68 40.33 -12.67
CA LEU A 34 -35.52 39.68 -13.26
C LEU A 34 -34.25 40.52 -13.14
N VAL A 35 -34.32 41.82 -13.43
CA VAL A 35 -33.17 42.73 -13.31
C VAL A 35 -32.69 42.82 -11.86
N HIS A 36 -33.61 42.85 -10.89
CA HIS A 36 -33.25 42.84 -9.48
C HIS A 36 -32.57 41.54 -9.03
N GLU A 37 -33.06 40.38 -9.47
CA GLU A 37 -32.40 39.09 -9.17
C GLU A 37 -31.02 38.98 -9.85
N LEU A 38 -30.86 39.53 -11.05
CA LEU A 38 -29.58 39.56 -11.75
C LEU A 38 -28.57 40.48 -11.04
N LEU A 39 -28.98 41.66 -10.59
CA LEU A 39 -28.13 42.55 -9.78
C LEU A 39 -27.72 41.89 -8.45
N ARG A 40 -28.65 41.16 -7.79
CA ARG A 40 -28.33 40.39 -6.58
C ARG A 40 -27.31 39.29 -6.87
N ALA A 41 -27.45 38.57 -7.99
CA ALA A 41 -26.51 37.53 -8.40
C ALA A 41 -25.10 38.10 -8.67
N ARG A 42 -25.03 39.25 -9.35
CA ARG A 42 -23.76 39.97 -9.60
C ARG A 42 -23.11 40.47 -8.32
N ALA A 43 -23.89 41.02 -7.39
CA ALA A 43 -23.37 41.45 -6.09
C ALA A 43 -22.79 40.26 -5.32
N ARG A 44 -23.46 39.10 -5.34
CA ARG A 44 -22.97 37.87 -4.70
C ARG A 44 -21.72 37.30 -5.38
N GLU A 45 -21.65 37.38 -6.71
CA GLU A 45 -20.45 37.01 -7.47
C GLU A 45 -19.27 37.92 -7.11
N ALA A 46 -19.50 39.24 -7.04
CA ALA A 46 -18.50 40.21 -6.62
C ALA A 46 -18.04 39.99 -5.16
N GLU A 47 -18.96 39.65 -4.25
CA GLU A 47 -18.61 39.26 -2.87
C GLU A 47 -17.76 37.99 -2.82
N LEU A 48 -18.07 36.97 -3.64
CA LEU A 48 -17.28 35.75 -3.74
C LEU A 48 -15.87 36.02 -4.29
N LEU A 49 -15.76 36.83 -5.34
CA LEU A 49 -14.48 37.22 -5.92
C LEU A 49 -13.68 38.10 -4.95
N ALA A 50 -14.32 39.04 -4.26
CA ALA A 50 -13.66 39.87 -3.24
C ALA A 50 -13.18 39.02 -2.05
N ARG A 51 -13.92 37.97 -1.68
CA ARG A 51 -13.52 37.01 -0.65
C ARG A 51 -12.34 36.14 -1.09
N GLN A 52 -12.25 35.80 -2.38
CA GLN A 52 -11.06 35.14 -2.95
C GLN A 52 -9.82 36.05 -2.97
N VAL A 53 -10.00 37.36 -3.17
CA VAL A 53 -8.89 38.34 -3.18
C VAL A 53 -8.46 38.76 -1.76
N SER A 54 -9.36 38.68 -0.80
CA SER A 54 -9.12 39.06 0.60
C SER A 54 -8.53 37.93 1.47
N ASP A 55 -8.36 36.72 0.92
CA ASP A 55 -7.62 35.61 1.53
C ASP A 55 -6.22 35.50 0.90
N PRO A 56 -5.22 36.26 1.39
CA PRO A 56 -3.84 36.17 0.91
C PRO A 56 -3.17 34.82 1.23
N GLU A 57 -3.83 33.90 1.96
CA GLU A 57 -3.32 32.55 2.26
C GLU A 57 -3.60 31.51 1.16
N LEU A 58 -4.41 31.81 0.13
CA LEU A 58 -4.72 30.87 -0.97
C LEU A 58 -3.94 31.13 -2.27
N ALA A 59 -3.12 32.19 -2.33
CA ALA A 59 -2.29 32.53 -3.49
C ALA A 59 -0.84 31.99 -3.43
N THR A 60 -0.59 30.98 -2.58
CA THR A 60 0.62 30.14 -2.60
C THR A 60 0.22 28.67 -2.65
N PRO A 61 0.97 27.79 -3.34
CA PRO A 61 0.52 26.45 -3.72
C PRO A 61 0.57 25.49 -2.52
N ARG A 62 -0.36 25.64 -1.57
CA ARG A 62 -0.66 24.60 -0.57
C ARG A 62 -1.60 23.52 -1.12
N GLY A 63 -2.27 23.77 -2.25
CA GLY A 63 -3.10 22.80 -2.96
C GLY A 63 -2.30 21.60 -3.46
N GLY A 64 -1.08 21.82 -4.00
CA GLY A 64 -0.25 20.73 -4.53
C GLY A 64 0.13 19.69 -3.48
N GLU A 65 0.63 20.11 -2.31
CA GLU A 65 1.02 19.16 -1.25
C GLU A 65 -0.17 18.42 -0.63
N PHE A 66 -1.31 19.09 -0.43
CA PHE A 66 -2.52 18.43 0.05
C PHE A 66 -3.10 17.47 -0.99
N ASP A 67 -3.12 17.87 -2.26
CA ASP A 67 -3.59 17.03 -3.37
C ASP A 67 -2.67 15.82 -3.58
N GLU A 68 -1.35 15.98 -3.44
CA GLU A 68 -0.36 14.89 -3.46
C GLU A 68 -0.52 13.95 -2.26
N GLN A 69 -0.72 14.48 -1.05
CA GLN A 69 -0.99 13.67 0.14
C GLN A 69 -2.29 12.87 0.02
N MET A 70 -3.36 13.50 -0.50
CA MET A 70 -4.63 12.85 -0.76
C MET A 70 -4.52 11.80 -1.87
N ALA A 71 -3.75 12.08 -2.94
CA ALA A 71 -3.45 11.12 -3.99
C ALA A 71 -2.68 9.91 -3.44
N GLN A 72 -1.65 10.13 -2.63
CA GLN A 72 -0.93 9.04 -1.97
C GLN A 72 -1.83 8.24 -1.03
N LEU A 73 -2.73 8.89 -0.28
CA LEU A 73 -3.70 8.20 0.57
C LEU A 73 -4.67 7.33 -0.24
N ALA A 74 -5.15 7.82 -1.39
CA ALA A 74 -5.99 7.05 -2.29
C ALA A 74 -5.24 5.84 -2.84
N LEU A 75 -3.97 6.01 -3.24
CA LEU A 75 -3.13 4.91 -3.73
C LEU A 75 -2.86 3.85 -2.65
N ASP A 76 -2.50 4.28 -1.44
CA ASP A 76 -2.23 3.36 -0.32
C ASP A 76 -3.50 2.60 0.09
N THR A 77 -4.65 3.27 0.07
CA THR A 77 -5.95 2.64 0.34
C THR A 77 -6.29 1.64 -0.75
N ALA A 78 -6.04 1.96 -2.02
CA ALA A 78 -6.27 1.03 -3.13
C ALA A 78 -5.36 -0.21 -3.03
N GLU A 79 -4.07 -0.04 -2.69
CA GLU A 79 -3.15 -1.16 -2.46
C GLU A 79 -3.59 -2.04 -1.29
N TRP A 80 -4.04 -1.42 -0.20
CA TRP A 80 -4.56 -2.12 0.97
C TRP A 80 -5.80 -2.95 0.65
N LEU A 81 -6.82 -2.35 0.02
CA LEU A 81 -8.06 -3.04 -0.34
C LEU A 81 -7.80 -4.16 -1.36
N ARG A 82 -6.90 -3.95 -2.32
CA ARG A 82 -6.48 -4.99 -3.27
C ARG A 82 -5.82 -6.17 -2.56
N THR A 83 -4.86 -5.89 -1.67
CA THR A 83 -4.15 -6.93 -0.92
C THR A 83 -5.11 -7.70 0.00
N LEU A 84 -6.04 -7.00 0.65
CA LEU A 84 -7.08 -7.63 1.44
C LEU A 84 -7.94 -8.57 0.59
N TRP A 85 -8.33 -8.16 -0.61
CA TRP A 85 -9.12 -8.99 -1.51
C TRP A 85 -8.36 -10.24 -1.98
N ASP A 86 -7.09 -10.08 -2.35
CA ASP A 86 -6.26 -11.14 -2.92
C ASP A 86 -5.70 -12.11 -1.86
N VAL A 87 -5.44 -11.64 -0.64
CA VAL A 87 -4.71 -12.40 0.40
C VAL A 87 -5.57 -12.65 1.65
N GLY A 88 -6.65 -11.90 1.86
CA GLY A 88 -7.56 -12.07 3.01
C GLY A 88 -6.99 -11.58 4.34
N TYR A 89 -5.97 -10.71 4.31
CA TYR A 89 -5.21 -10.28 5.48
C TYR A 89 -5.31 -8.75 5.70
N MET A 90 -5.84 -8.33 6.86
CA MET A 90 -5.85 -6.92 7.30
C MET A 90 -4.85 -6.61 8.40
N GLY A 91 -4.43 -7.62 9.16
CA GLY A 91 -3.45 -7.46 10.20
C GLY A 91 -3.93 -6.96 11.57
N ALA A 92 -5.16 -7.27 11.96
CA ALA A 92 -5.73 -6.90 13.26
C ALA A 92 -6.47 -8.05 13.97
N GLY A 93 -6.06 -9.32 13.78
CA GLY A 93 -6.66 -10.49 14.43
C GLY A 93 -8.14 -10.78 14.07
N SER A 94 -8.82 -9.88 13.35
CA SER A 94 -10.27 -9.88 13.19
C SER A 94 -10.79 -10.47 11.87
N PHE A 95 -9.96 -10.64 10.85
CA PHE A 95 -10.42 -11.23 9.59
C PHE A 95 -9.38 -12.13 8.95
N ARG A 96 -9.72 -13.42 8.86
CA ARG A 96 -9.26 -14.31 7.79
C ARG A 96 -10.46 -14.56 6.87
N SER A 97 -10.91 -13.52 6.16
CA SER A 97 -11.88 -13.73 5.09
C SER A 97 -11.22 -14.59 4.01
N GLN A 98 -11.96 -15.54 3.44
CA GLN A 98 -11.42 -16.33 2.34
C GLN A 98 -11.10 -15.38 1.17
N PRO A 99 -9.89 -15.43 0.59
CA PRO A 99 -9.55 -14.59 -0.55
C PRO A 99 -10.59 -14.70 -1.67
N ARG A 100 -10.90 -13.57 -2.31
CA ARG A 100 -11.83 -13.51 -3.46
C ARG A 100 -13.25 -14.04 -3.20
N SER A 101 -13.70 -14.08 -1.95
CA SER A 101 -15.04 -14.54 -1.58
C SER A 101 -16.05 -13.37 -1.52
N ALA A 102 -16.05 -12.64 -0.42
CA ALA A 102 -16.87 -11.46 -0.18
C ALA A 102 -16.01 -10.35 0.45
N PHE A 103 -16.29 -9.10 0.06
CA PHE A 103 -15.59 -7.96 0.66
C PHE A 103 -16.12 -7.78 2.09
N PRO A 104 -15.25 -7.78 3.12
CA PRO A 104 -15.72 -7.61 4.49
C PRO A 104 -16.34 -6.22 4.66
N ALA A 105 -17.29 -6.10 5.59
CA ALA A 105 -17.66 -4.78 6.10
C ALA A 105 -16.46 -4.25 6.89
N ILE A 106 -15.88 -3.14 6.45
CA ILE A 106 -14.71 -2.50 7.06
C ILE A 106 -15.21 -1.28 7.83
N ASP A 107 -14.87 -1.19 9.13
CA ASP A 107 -15.14 -0.01 9.94
C ASP A 107 -13.89 0.86 10.18
N LEU A 108 -14.05 1.95 10.93
CA LEU A 108 -12.96 2.88 11.24
C LEU A 108 -11.90 2.27 12.17
N ASP A 109 -12.26 1.35 13.05
CA ASP A 109 -11.34 0.70 13.98
C ASP A 109 -10.47 -0.32 13.24
N ASP A 110 -11.04 -1.04 12.27
CA ASP A 110 -10.31 -1.94 11.37
C ASP A 110 -9.19 -1.21 10.61
N ILE A 111 -9.48 -0.02 10.05
CA ILE A 111 -8.49 0.81 9.36
C ILE A 111 -7.38 1.22 10.33
N ARG A 112 -7.75 1.71 11.52
CA ARG A 112 -6.79 2.21 12.52
C ARG A 112 -5.89 1.12 13.09
N ARG A 113 -6.39 -0.11 13.23
CA ARG A 113 -5.63 -1.25 13.73
C ARG A 113 -4.94 -2.06 12.64
N SER A 114 -5.18 -1.74 11.37
CA SER A 114 -4.56 -2.47 10.26
C SER A 114 -3.06 -2.26 10.23
N ALA A 115 -2.32 -3.28 10.68
CA ALA A 115 -0.86 -3.32 10.56
C ALA A 115 -0.40 -3.30 9.09
N LEU A 116 -1.21 -3.85 8.17
CA LEU A 116 -0.94 -3.78 6.72
C LEU A 116 -1.06 -2.34 6.20
N PHE A 117 -2.12 -1.62 6.57
CA PHE A 117 -2.30 -0.24 6.14
C PHE A 117 -1.23 0.68 6.72
N ALA A 118 -0.91 0.52 8.01
CA ALA A 118 0.19 1.24 8.66
C ALA A 118 1.54 1.00 7.97
N ARG A 119 1.78 -0.22 7.49
CA ARG A 119 2.96 -0.60 6.70
C ARG A 119 3.01 0.10 5.34
N ILE A 120 1.92 0.05 4.57
CA ILE A 120 1.82 0.72 3.25
C ILE A 120 2.05 2.23 3.43
N ARG A 121 1.49 2.82 4.49
CA ARG A 121 1.67 4.22 4.85
C ARG A 121 3.12 4.63 5.16
N GLN A 122 3.98 3.67 5.51
CA GLN A 122 5.44 3.86 5.68
C GLN A 122 6.21 3.75 4.34
N GLY A 123 5.51 3.61 3.20
CA GLY A 123 6.10 3.40 1.88
C GLY A 123 6.60 1.97 1.63
N LYS A 124 6.24 1.02 2.50
CA LYS A 124 6.62 -0.39 2.35
C LYS A 124 5.57 -1.13 1.53
N HIS A 125 6.03 -1.93 0.56
CA HIS A 125 5.14 -2.77 -0.24
C HIS A 125 4.32 -3.73 0.61
N ALA A 126 3.06 -3.93 0.23
CA ALA A 126 2.25 -5.01 0.76
C ALA A 126 2.88 -6.37 0.43
N LEU A 127 3.00 -7.24 1.44
CA LEU A 127 3.42 -8.61 1.20
C LEU A 127 2.24 -9.39 0.57
N PRO A 128 2.46 -10.15 -0.51
CA PRO A 128 1.42 -10.96 -1.16
C PRO A 128 1.11 -12.26 -0.39
N PHE A 129 1.47 -12.32 0.89
CA PHE A 129 1.16 -13.39 1.82
C PHE A 129 1.09 -12.83 3.25
N PRO A 130 0.28 -13.43 4.14
CA PRO A 130 0.17 -12.96 5.50
C PRO A 130 1.45 -13.25 6.29
N PRO A 131 1.95 -12.30 7.09
CA PRO A 131 3.02 -12.59 8.03
C PRO A 131 2.55 -13.52 9.16
N PRO A 132 3.47 -14.14 9.89
CA PRO A 132 3.14 -14.83 11.14
C PRO A 132 2.46 -13.88 12.13
N THR A 133 1.65 -14.42 13.03
CA THR A 133 1.08 -13.66 14.13
C THR A 133 1.80 -13.95 15.45
N ARG A 134 2.01 -12.92 16.25
CA ARG A 134 2.37 -13.01 17.66
C ARG A 134 1.14 -12.67 18.49
N GLN A 135 0.57 -13.66 19.17
CA GLN A 135 -0.62 -13.48 20.01
C GLN A 135 -1.81 -12.87 19.23
N GLY A 136 -1.99 -13.31 17.98
CA GLY A 136 -3.05 -12.84 17.09
C GLY A 136 -2.75 -11.54 16.34
N LEU A 137 -1.67 -10.83 16.66
CA LEU A 137 -1.24 -9.61 15.96
C LEU A 137 -0.15 -9.92 14.94
N PRO A 138 -0.12 -9.27 13.77
CA PRO A 138 0.89 -9.56 12.76
C PRO A 138 2.30 -9.17 13.18
N TRP A 139 3.24 -10.04 12.86
CA TRP A 139 4.63 -9.89 13.24
C TRP A 139 5.52 -9.58 12.03
N HIS A 140 5.28 -8.46 11.36
CA HIS A 140 6.07 -8.05 10.18
C HIS A 140 7.57 -7.90 10.48
N GLU A 141 7.92 -7.42 11.68
CA GLU A 141 9.32 -7.30 12.10
C GLU A 141 10.07 -8.63 12.07
N LEU A 142 9.40 -9.76 12.28
CA LEU A 142 10.03 -11.07 12.20
C LEU A 142 10.51 -11.39 10.76
N LEU A 143 9.80 -10.88 9.75
CA LEU A 143 10.12 -11.12 8.34
C LEU A 143 11.18 -10.18 7.78
N GLU A 144 11.31 -8.99 8.32
CA GLU A 144 12.08 -7.89 7.71
C GLU A 144 13.10 -7.25 8.63
N GLY A 145 12.98 -7.49 9.93
CA GLY A 145 13.93 -7.01 10.91
C GLY A 145 15.30 -7.65 10.73
N ALA A 146 16.26 -7.13 11.49
CA ALA A 146 17.55 -7.78 11.65
C ALA A 146 17.35 -9.23 12.11
N ALA A 147 18.28 -10.12 11.76
CA ALA A 147 18.27 -11.52 12.17
C ALA A 147 18.61 -11.66 13.68
N THR A 148 17.76 -11.07 14.51
CA THR A 148 17.82 -11.13 15.97
C THR A 148 17.16 -12.42 16.45
N ARG A 149 17.42 -12.74 17.71
CA ARG A 149 16.80 -13.87 18.39
C ARG A 149 15.56 -13.39 19.11
N HIS A 150 14.49 -14.17 19.03
CA HIS A 150 13.25 -13.91 19.72
C HIS A 150 12.93 -15.08 20.64
N THR A 151 12.73 -14.79 21.92
CA THR A 151 12.16 -15.76 22.85
C THR A 151 10.67 -15.91 22.57
N VAL A 152 10.22 -17.14 22.33
CA VAL A 152 8.85 -17.47 21.94
C VAL A 152 8.32 -18.66 22.72
N ASN A 153 6.99 -18.72 22.89
CA ASN A 153 6.33 -19.98 23.21
C ASN A 153 6.19 -20.80 21.92
N ALA A 154 6.68 -22.04 21.92
CA ALA A 154 6.60 -22.92 20.77
C ALA A 154 6.30 -24.37 21.16
N GLU A 155 5.46 -25.02 20.35
CA GLU A 155 5.11 -26.43 20.48
C GLU A 155 5.19 -27.10 19.11
N ILE A 156 5.81 -28.29 19.03
CA ILE A 156 5.86 -29.09 17.80
C ILE A 156 4.70 -30.09 17.80
N ILE A 157 3.83 -29.97 16.81
CA ILE A 157 2.74 -30.93 16.58
C ILE A 157 3.31 -32.14 15.85
N ARG A 158 3.01 -33.34 16.34
CA ARG A 158 3.46 -34.61 15.75
C ARG A 158 2.30 -35.54 15.42
N ASP A 159 2.53 -36.43 14.47
CA ASP A 159 1.62 -37.53 14.16
C ASP A 159 1.83 -38.74 15.10
N GLU A 160 1.05 -39.80 14.86
CA GLU A 160 1.13 -41.07 15.61
C GLU A 160 2.48 -41.79 15.43
N ALA A 161 3.19 -41.55 14.33
CA ALA A 161 4.52 -42.09 14.06
C ALA A 161 5.65 -41.23 14.70
N GLY A 162 5.30 -40.09 15.31
CA GLY A 162 6.23 -39.15 15.92
C GLY A 162 6.93 -38.20 14.94
N LEU A 163 6.47 -38.14 13.69
CA LEU A 163 6.96 -37.20 12.68
C LEU A 163 6.36 -35.81 12.93
N PRO A 164 7.13 -34.72 12.72
CA PRO A 164 6.62 -33.37 12.88
C PRO A 164 5.62 -33.02 11.76
N LEU A 165 4.38 -32.68 12.13
CA LEU A 165 3.34 -32.20 11.21
C LEU A 165 3.39 -30.68 11.05
N GLY A 166 3.81 -29.96 12.09
CA GLY A 166 3.83 -28.50 12.12
C GLY A 166 4.26 -27.98 13.48
N ALA A 167 4.18 -26.66 13.65
CA ALA A 167 4.47 -26.01 14.93
C ALA A 167 3.42 -24.96 15.26
N ILE A 168 3.19 -24.76 16.56
CA ILE A 168 2.47 -23.61 17.09
C ILE A 168 3.51 -22.69 17.71
N ILE A 169 3.63 -21.47 17.20
CA ILE A 169 4.56 -20.47 17.74
C ILE A 169 3.80 -19.19 18.05
N GLU A 170 3.88 -18.71 19.30
CA GLU A 170 3.14 -17.52 19.78
C GLU A 170 1.64 -17.56 19.46
N SER A 171 1.03 -18.75 19.59
CA SER A 171 -0.38 -19.03 19.23
C SER A 171 -0.71 -18.97 17.74
N CYS A 172 0.29 -18.92 16.85
CA CYS A 172 0.12 -19.10 15.42
C CYS A 172 0.37 -20.57 15.06
N SER A 173 -0.61 -21.28 14.48
CA SER A 173 -0.51 -22.70 14.09
C SER A 173 -0.07 -22.94 12.65
N ASP A 174 0.20 -21.87 11.90
CA ASP A 174 0.47 -21.93 10.47
C ASP A 174 1.94 -22.26 10.13
N TRP A 175 2.73 -22.71 11.11
CA TRP A 175 4.14 -23.01 10.91
C TRP A 175 4.33 -24.45 10.46
N GLN A 176 5.10 -24.60 9.37
CA GLN A 176 5.51 -25.89 8.84
C GLN A 176 6.93 -26.19 9.33
N VAL A 177 7.16 -27.43 9.76
CA VAL A 177 8.51 -27.92 10.09
C VAL A 177 9.15 -28.44 8.81
N ILE A 178 10.27 -27.84 8.41
CA ILE A 178 10.99 -28.15 7.16
C ILE A 178 12.06 -29.20 7.41
N GLU A 179 12.85 -29.02 8.48
CA GLU A 179 13.96 -29.90 8.86
C GLU A 179 14.01 -30.03 10.38
N GLU A 180 14.32 -31.21 10.90
CA GLU A 180 14.50 -31.48 12.33
C GLU A 180 15.92 -31.96 12.60
N PHE A 181 16.54 -31.44 13.65
CA PHE A 181 17.94 -31.69 13.98
C PHE A 181 18.10 -32.23 15.41
N ALA A 182 19.32 -32.67 15.72
CA ALA A 182 19.85 -32.99 17.05
C ALA A 182 18.79 -33.37 18.11
N GLY A 183 18.44 -34.65 18.20
CA GLY A 183 17.61 -35.17 19.29
C GLY A 183 16.22 -34.52 19.43
N ARG A 184 15.69 -33.88 18.37
CA ARG A 184 14.40 -33.17 18.35
C ARG A 184 14.35 -31.89 19.19
N ARG A 185 15.51 -31.30 19.50
CA ARG A 185 15.61 -30.04 20.25
C ARG A 185 15.71 -28.80 19.36
N GLU A 186 15.97 -29.00 18.07
CA GLU A 186 16.12 -27.94 17.10
C GLU A 186 15.38 -28.31 15.81
N CYS A 187 14.74 -27.33 15.18
CA CYS A 187 14.13 -27.51 13.87
C CYS A 187 14.19 -26.22 13.05
N VAL A 188 14.05 -26.35 11.74
CA VAL A 188 13.81 -25.23 10.83
C VAL A 188 12.34 -25.20 10.49
N VAL A 189 11.72 -24.04 10.64
CA VAL A 189 10.32 -23.79 10.38
C VAL A 189 10.12 -22.70 9.34
N GLN A 190 8.99 -22.76 8.64
CA GLN A 190 8.56 -21.74 7.69
C GLN A 190 7.05 -21.51 7.80
N HIS A 191 6.63 -20.26 7.84
CA HIS A 191 5.21 -19.91 7.99
C HIS A 191 4.46 -20.12 6.67
N GLN A 192 3.46 -20.99 6.66
CA GLN A 192 2.66 -21.36 5.48
C GLN A 192 3.49 -21.79 4.25
N GLY A 193 4.73 -22.26 4.47
CA GLY A 193 5.67 -22.57 3.37
C GLY A 193 6.09 -21.34 2.57
N LYS A 194 5.94 -20.13 3.13
CA LYS A 194 6.25 -18.84 2.51
C LYS A 194 7.20 -18.01 3.38
N GLY A 195 7.92 -17.11 2.74
CA GLY A 195 8.81 -16.19 3.42
C GLY A 195 10.13 -16.82 3.89
N PRO A 196 10.85 -16.14 4.79
CA PRO A 196 12.13 -16.60 5.29
C PRO A 196 11.97 -17.89 6.09
N ARG A 197 13.05 -18.67 6.17
CA ARG A 197 13.14 -19.81 7.09
C ARG A 197 13.64 -19.32 8.44
N PHE A 198 13.20 -19.98 9.49
CA PHE A 198 13.59 -19.69 10.86
C PHE A 198 14.08 -20.95 11.54
N ARG A 199 15.16 -20.83 12.31
CA ARG A 199 15.62 -21.88 13.20
C ARG A 199 15.00 -21.68 14.57
N LEU A 200 14.41 -22.74 15.08
CA LEU A 200 13.81 -22.83 16.39
C LEU A 200 14.69 -23.73 17.25
N LEU A 201 15.16 -23.20 18.38
CA LEU A 201 16.12 -23.82 19.29
C LEU A 201 15.48 -24.01 20.67
N HIS A 202 16.02 -24.90 21.49
CA HIS A 202 15.63 -25.10 22.90
C HIS A 202 14.17 -25.58 23.09
N LEU A 203 13.70 -26.48 22.23
CA LEU A 203 12.30 -26.97 22.22
C LEU A 203 11.84 -27.73 23.47
N ASP A 204 12.75 -28.15 24.33
CA ASP A 204 12.44 -28.87 25.57
C ASP A 204 12.40 -27.98 26.82
N GLU A 205 12.58 -26.67 26.64
CA GLU A 205 12.44 -25.66 27.68
C GLU A 205 11.02 -25.05 27.68
N LEU A 206 10.69 -24.26 28.71
CA LEU A 206 9.40 -23.55 28.77
C LEU A 206 9.23 -22.51 27.65
N THR A 207 10.33 -22.07 27.05
CA THR A 207 10.39 -21.11 25.95
C THR A 207 11.46 -21.52 24.96
N ALA A 208 11.23 -21.28 23.68
CA ALA A 208 12.18 -21.56 22.60
C ALA A 208 12.80 -20.26 22.08
N GLU A 209 13.95 -20.37 21.41
CA GLU A 209 14.53 -19.25 20.64
C GLU A 209 14.21 -19.40 19.16
N LEU A 210 13.56 -18.40 18.58
CA LEU A 210 13.31 -18.28 17.14
C LEU A 210 14.29 -17.30 16.52
N ARG A 211 15.01 -17.72 15.48
CA ARG A 211 15.98 -16.89 14.76
C ARG A 211 15.84 -17.07 13.26
N ARG A 212 15.85 -15.98 12.50
CA ARG A 212 15.86 -16.04 11.03
C ARG A 212 17.16 -16.68 10.51
N GLU A 213 17.02 -17.60 9.57
CA GLU A 213 18.17 -18.17 8.87
C GLU A 213 18.70 -17.18 7.81
N PRO A 214 20.02 -17.11 7.60
CA PRO A 214 20.57 -16.31 6.53
C PRO A 214 20.11 -16.83 5.15
N PRO A 215 20.04 -15.98 4.12
CA PRO A 215 19.78 -16.41 2.76
C PRO A 215 20.73 -17.54 2.33
N SER A 216 20.18 -18.64 1.85
CA SER A 216 20.94 -19.79 1.34
C SER A 216 21.16 -19.76 -0.17
N LEU A 217 20.41 -18.90 -0.87
CA LEU A 217 20.46 -18.75 -2.33
C LEU A 217 21.04 -17.39 -2.70
N THR A 218 21.77 -17.36 -3.81
CA THR A 218 22.26 -16.12 -4.43
C THR A 218 21.67 -15.97 -5.83
N ARG A 219 21.22 -14.77 -6.19
CA ARG A 219 20.77 -14.41 -7.54
C ARG A 219 21.41 -13.11 -7.99
N GLU A 220 21.62 -13.00 -9.30
CA GLU A 220 22.30 -11.85 -9.89
C GLU A 220 21.29 -10.84 -10.42
N ILE A 221 21.54 -9.56 -10.11
CA ILE A 221 20.93 -8.42 -10.79
C ILE A 221 21.98 -7.87 -11.75
N HIS A 222 21.67 -7.93 -13.03
CA HIS A 222 22.52 -7.44 -14.10
C HIS A 222 22.23 -5.96 -14.34
N LEU A 223 23.29 -5.15 -14.38
CA LEU A 223 23.26 -3.74 -14.76
C LEU A 223 23.68 -3.61 -16.22
N GLN A 224 22.77 -3.17 -17.08
CA GLN A 224 23.01 -2.99 -18.51
C GLN A 224 22.94 -1.51 -18.89
N GLY A 225 24.00 -1.01 -19.52
CA GLY A 225 24.09 0.37 -20.02
C GLY A 225 23.95 0.44 -21.55
N ARG A 226 22.99 1.22 -22.06
CA ARG A 226 22.92 1.60 -23.48
C ARG A 226 22.52 3.06 -23.66
N GLY A 227 23.33 3.82 -24.40
CA GLY A 227 23.00 5.19 -24.79
C GLY A 227 22.85 6.17 -23.62
N GLY A 228 23.56 5.95 -22.51
CA GLY A 228 23.47 6.78 -21.29
C GLY A 228 22.34 6.38 -20.34
N PHE A 229 21.50 5.41 -20.71
CA PHE A 229 20.49 4.83 -19.84
C PHE A 229 21.00 3.52 -19.24
N HIS A 230 20.64 3.30 -17.98
CA HIS A 230 20.90 2.05 -17.26
C HIS A 230 19.58 1.34 -17.00
N SER A 231 19.56 0.03 -17.21
CA SER A 231 18.45 -0.84 -16.86
C SER A 231 18.94 -2.01 -16.01
N TYR A 232 18.08 -2.45 -15.09
CA TYR A 232 18.36 -3.59 -14.22
C TYR A 232 17.51 -4.79 -14.63
N THR A 233 18.12 -5.97 -14.71
CA THR A 233 17.41 -7.24 -14.93
C THR A 233 17.79 -8.27 -13.88
N LEU A 234 16.81 -8.93 -13.28
CA LEU A 234 17.02 -10.06 -12.39
C LEU A 234 17.22 -11.34 -13.20
N GLU A 235 18.30 -12.05 -12.93
CA GLU A 235 18.53 -13.40 -13.42
C GLU A 235 17.76 -14.42 -12.58
N TRP A 236 16.94 -15.24 -13.23
CA TRP A 236 16.16 -16.25 -12.57
C TRP A 236 16.22 -17.62 -13.27
N PRO A 237 16.67 -18.69 -12.60
CA PRO A 237 16.66 -20.03 -13.17
C PRO A 237 15.23 -20.57 -13.25
N GLN A 238 14.91 -21.22 -14.36
CA GLN A 238 13.66 -21.93 -14.60
C GLN A 238 13.84 -23.43 -14.35
N GLU A 239 12.73 -24.15 -14.15
CA GLU A 239 12.75 -25.60 -13.90
C GLU A 239 13.31 -26.41 -15.08
N ASP A 240 13.22 -25.89 -16.30
CA ASP A 240 13.75 -26.51 -17.52
C ASP A 240 15.27 -26.30 -17.70
N GLY A 241 15.94 -25.69 -16.71
CA GLY A 241 17.36 -25.38 -16.73
C GLY A 241 17.71 -24.12 -17.54
N ARG A 242 16.73 -23.41 -18.10
CA ARG A 242 16.95 -22.12 -18.76
C ARG A 242 17.00 -20.99 -17.75
N THR A 243 17.61 -19.89 -18.17
CA THR A 243 17.64 -18.65 -17.41
C THR A 243 16.67 -17.65 -18.01
N ARG A 244 15.78 -17.10 -17.16
CA ARG A 244 14.89 -16.00 -17.49
C ARG A 244 15.47 -14.70 -16.94
N PHE A 245 15.46 -13.65 -17.76
CA PHE A 245 15.77 -12.30 -17.34
C PHE A 245 14.49 -11.51 -17.12
N VAL A 246 14.30 -11.01 -15.90
CA VAL A 246 13.12 -10.23 -15.50
C VAL A 246 13.50 -8.76 -15.41
N ALA A 247 12.88 -7.92 -16.23
CA ALA A 247 13.12 -6.47 -16.18
C ALA A 247 12.62 -5.88 -14.87
N LEU A 248 13.50 -5.16 -14.16
CA LEU A 248 13.19 -4.49 -12.91
C LEU A 248 12.88 -3.02 -13.19
N ARG A 249 11.74 -2.53 -12.69
CA ARG A 249 11.31 -1.13 -12.87
C ARG A 249 12.06 -0.23 -11.88
N ALA A 250 13.34 -0.03 -12.13
CA ALA A 250 14.23 0.69 -11.24
C ALA A 250 15.24 1.56 -12.00
N ALA A 251 15.53 2.74 -11.45
CA ALA A 251 16.58 3.64 -11.92
C ALA A 251 17.82 3.64 -11.01
N THR A 252 17.74 2.99 -9.84
CA THR A 252 18.84 2.86 -8.87
C THR A 252 18.95 1.41 -8.41
N LEU A 253 20.15 1.02 -7.95
CA LEU A 253 20.39 -0.34 -7.45
C LEU A 253 19.51 -0.70 -6.24
N GLU A 254 19.33 0.23 -5.30
CA GLU A 254 18.46 0.04 -4.14
C GLU A 254 17.01 -0.25 -4.58
N ARG A 255 16.51 0.52 -5.56
CA ARG A 255 15.19 0.27 -6.11
C ARG A 255 15.13 -1.06 -6.86
N ALA A 256 16.19 -1.44 -7.59
CA ALA A 256 16.25 -2.72 -8.29
C ALA A 256 16.16 -3.90 -7.31
N ARG A 257 16.88 -3.83 -6.18
CA ARG A 257 16.76 -4.84 -5.10
C ARG A 257 15.34 -4.90 -4.54
N SER A 258 14.72 -3.74 -4.26
CA SER A 258 13.34 -3.68 -3.77
C SER A 258 12.33 -4.27 -4.76
N GLU A 259 12.48 -3.99 -6.06
CA GLU A 259 11.65 -4.58 -7.12
C GLU A 259 11.88 -6.08 -7.26
N ALA A 260 13.12 -6.55 -7.14
CA ALA A 260 13.45 -7.98 -7.17
C ALA A 260 12.85 -8.72 -5.97
N GLU A 261 12.92 -8.15 -4.76
CA GLU A 261 12.27 -8.69 -3.56
C GLU A 261 10.75 -8.74 -3.72
N HIS A 262 10.14 -7.68 -4.26
CA HIS A 262 8.69 -7.64 -4.50
C HIS A 262 8.25 -8.67 -5.56
N TRP A 263 9.01 -8.80 -6.65
CA TRP A 263 8.79 -9.82 -7.66
C TRP A 263 8.86 -11.22 -7.04
N LEU A 264 9.92 -11.49 -6.28
CA LEU A 264 10.12 -12.77 -5.59
C LEU A 264 8.97 -13.08 -4.63
N ALA A 265 8.54 -12.11 -3.83
CA ALA A 265 7.41 -12.29 -2.92
C ALA A 265 6.14 -12.71 -3.67
N THR A 266 5.94 -12.19 -4.88
CA THR A 266 4.72 -12.39 -5.67
C THR A 266 4.74 -13.70 -6.47
N THR A 267 5.86 -14.03 -7.10
CA THR A 267 5.98 -15.18 -8.01
C THR A 267 6.51 -16.44 -7.33
N HIS A 268 7.34 -16.27 -6.30
CA HIS A 268 8.02 -17.33 -5.57
C HIS A 268 8.02 -17.07 -4.06
N PRO A 269 6.82 -16.91 -3.44
CA PRO A 269 6.71 -16.57 -2.02
C PRO A 269 7.44 -17.57 -1.11
N GLU A 270 7.57 -18.83 -1.53
CA GLU A 270 8.31 -19.89 -0.84
C GLU A 270 9.82 -19.63 -0.72
N MET A 271 10.37 -18.75 -1.56
CA MET A 271 11.79 -18.36 -1.57
C MET A 271 12.03 -16.95 -1.02
N TYR A 272 10.97 -16.19 -0.70
CA TYR A 272 11.11 -14.82 -0.21
C TYR A 272 11.99 -14.75 1.05
N GLY A 273 12.99 -13.86 1.04
CA GLY A 273 13.92 -13.69 2.16
C GLY A 273 14.93 -14.82 2.37
N GLN A 274 15.00 -15.80 1.44
CA GLN A 274 16.03 -16.84 1.35
C GLN A 274 17.02 -16.57 0.21
N VAL A 275 16.75 -15.58 -0.62
CA VAL A 275 17.59 -15.15 -1.74
C VAL A 275 18.32 -13.87 -1.38
N ARG A 276 19.63 -13.85 -1.59
CA ARG A 276 20.49 -12.67 -1.57
C ARG A 276 20.76 -12.22 -3.00
N PHE A 277 20.66 -10.92 -3.26
CA PHE A 277 20.91 -10.33 -4.57
C PHE A 277 22.33 -9.75 -4.66
N GLU A 278 23.11 -10.28 -5.60
CA GLU A 278 24.42 -9.75 -5.98
C GLU A 278 24.29 -8.95 -7.27
N VAL A 279 25.19 -7.99 -7.47
CA VAL A 279 25.17 -7.13 -8.67
C VAL A 279 26.26 -7.58 -9.61
N ARG A 280 25.89 -7.77 -10.87
CA ARG A 280 26.82 -7.98 -11.96
C ARG A 280 26.77 -6.78 -12.88
N GLU A 281 27.92 -6.19 -13.14
CA GLU A 281 28.09 -5.18 -14.18
C GLU A 281 28.51 -5.90 -15.46
N ASP A 282 27.73 -5.70 -16.54
CA ASP A 282 28.01 -6.25 -17.87
C ASP A 282 28.94 -5.33 -18.68
#